data_AF-A0A942HGY9-F1
#
_entry.id   AF-A0A942HGY9-F1
#
_cell.length_a   1.000
_cell.length_b   1.000
_cell.length_c   1.000
_cell.angle_alpha   90.00
_cell.angle_beta   90.00
_cell.angle_gamma   90.00
#
_symmetry.space_group_name_H-M   'P 1'
#
loop_
_entity.id
_entity.type
_entity.pdbx_description
1 polymer ?
#
loop_
_entity_poly.entity_id
_entity_poly.type
_entity_poly.pdbx_seq_one_letter_code
_entity_poly.pdbx_strand_id
1 'polypeptide(L)'
;MRNTGRSTLRLLHYWWPMALGWSIVVVVQRATGRMAEPHGLVALLAGIVAAYSADRVLDPPSEGESRGVSRLLTGVGLIAAVLCGWAASHLPLGTVTLLPVLGLAALAYGHLKRTPLTKLVLLPLVWTWASMALPFGEGSWFGWRAVATPIAAPLFCLVAAGCLLCDLKDEASDRDAGVRSLPVMAGPSTTIRIAVLLAVAAAGLALLEHRPGIVVSAGVLGLSTLSPGLLATESTGPLLVDVILTLPGILISTRVL
;
A
#
# COMPACT_ATOMS: atom_id res chain seq x y z
N MET A 1 -7.98 27.82 14.50
CA MET A 1 -6.91 26.83 14.79
C MET A 1 -7.35 25.36 14.79
N ARG A 2 -8.66 25.01 14.83
CA ARG A 2 -9.11 23.59 14.74
C ARG A 2 -9.01 22.95 13.35
N ASN A 3 -8.99 23.75 12.27
CA ASN A 3 -8.97 23.23 10.90
C ASN A 3 -7.58 22.79 10.41
N THR A 4 -6.50 23.35 10.95
CA THR A 4 -5.13 23.04 10.50
C THR A 4 -4.70 21.62 10.88
N GLY A 5 -5.02 21.16 12.10
CA GLY A 5 -4.64 19.82 12.56
C GLY A 5 -5.29 18.68 11.75
N ARG A 6 -6.56 18.84 11.35
CA ARG A 6 -7.25 17.85 10.49
C ARG A 6 -6.65 17.79 9.08
N SER A 7 -6.31 18.94 8.50
CA SER A 7 -5.66 18.98 7.18
C SER A 7 -4.28 18.33 7.18
N THR A 8 -3.47 18.57 8.22
CA THR A 8 -2.14 17.93 8.35
C THR A 8 -2.25 16.41 8.48
N LEU A 9 -3.18 15.91 9.31
CA LEU A 9 -3.40 14.47 9.47
C LEU A 9 -3.85 13.81 8.16
N ARG A 10 -4.72 14.47 7.39
CA ARG A 10 -5.16 14.00 6.07
C ARG A 10 -4.01 13.92 5.08
N LEU A 11 -3.19 14.97 4.97
CA LEU A 11 -2.02 14.96 4.09
C LEU A 11 -1.01 13.89 4.49
N LEU A 12 -0.81 13.69 5.80
CA LEU A 12 0.03 12.62 6.30
C LEU A 12 -0.51 11.26 5.86
N HIS A 13 -1.81 11.00 6.05
CA HIS A 13 -2.46 9.78 5.56
C HIS A 13 -2.29 9.60 4.03
N TYR A 14 -2.41 10.66 3.24
CA TYR A 14 -2.31 10.57 1.77
C TYR A 14 -0.91 10.21 1.28
N TRP A 15 0.14 10.61 2.00
CA TRP A 15 1.53 10.41 1.56
C TRP A 15 2.31 9.40 2.38
N TRP A 16 1.82 8.96 3.54
CA TRP A 16 2.43 7.86 4.30
C TRP A 16 2.62 6.55 3.52
N PRO A 17 1.76 6.20 2.53
CA PRO A 17 2.02 5.07 1.64
C PRO A 17 3.41 5.10 0.98
N MET A 18 4.02 6.28 0.78
CA MET A 18 5.40 6.37 0.31
C MET A 18 6.39 5.75 1.32
N ALA A 19 6.22 6.00 2.62
CA ALA A 19 7.04 5.41 3.68
C ALA A 19 6.82 3.90 3.78
N LEU A 20 5.58 3.43 3.58
CA LEU A 20 5.26 2.02 3.47
C LEU A 20 6.01 1.37 2.28
N GLY A 21 5.94 1.98 1.09
CA GLY A 21 6.66 1.51 -0.08
C GLY A 21 8.16 1.38 0.17
N TRP A 22 8.78 2.40 0.77
CA TRP A 22 10.18 2.36 1.20
C TRP A 22 10.47 1.22 2.18
N SER A 23 9.63 1.03 3.20
CA SER A 23 9.78 -0.03 4.19
C SER A 23 9.80 -1.42 3.54
N ILE A 24 8.89 -1.67 2.60
CA ILE A 24 8.86 -2.95 1.86
C ILE A 24 10.15 -3.15 1.07
N VAL A 25 10.68 -2.10 0.41
CA VAL A 25 11.98 -2.20 -0.30
C VAL A 25 13.10 -2.58 0.67
N VAL A 26 13.17 -1.95 1.85
CA VAL A 26 14.18 -2.28 2.87
C VAL A 26 14.08 -3.74 3.30
N VAL A 27 12.86 -4.25 3.49
CA VAL A 27 12.61 -5.67 3.82
C VAL A 27 13.10 -6.58 2.70
N VAL A 28 12.76 -6.29 1.45
CA VAL A 28 13.15 -7.12 0.29
C VAL A 28 14.67 -7.07 0.08
N GLN A 29 15.30 -5.91 0.23
CA GLN A 29 16.76 -5.73 0.16
C GLN A 29 17.46 -6.57 1.24
N ARG A 30 16.98 -6.51 2.48
CA ARG A 30 17.50 -7.34 3.58
C ARG A 30 17.27 -8.82 3.31
N ALA A 31 16.14 -9.17 2.69
CA ALA A 31 15.78 -10.56 2.45
C ALA A 31 16.57 -11.24 1.35
N THR A 32 16.80 -10.51 0.26
CA THR A 32 17.44 -11.03 -0.95
C THR A 32 18.94 -10.73 -1.01
N GLY A 33 19.44 -9.80 -0.18
CA GLY A 33 20.81 -9.29 -0.25
C GLY A 33 21.07 -8.39 -1.46
N ARG A 34 20.05 -8.11 -2.27
CA ARG A 34 20.16 -7.31 -3.49
C ARG A 34 20.06 -5.83 -3.16
N MET A 35 20.90 -5.02 -3.80
CA MET A 35 20.79 -3.57 -3.70
C MET A 35 19.63 -3.06 -4.56
N ALA A 36 18.84 -2.14 -3.99
CA ALA A 36 17.84 -1.44 -4.76
C ALA A 36 18.52 -0.52 -5.79
N GLU A 37 18.09 -0.64 -7.04
CA GLU A 37 18.45 0.27 -8.11
C GLU A 37 17.82 1.66 -7.84
N PRO A 38 18.59 2.76 -7.87
CA PRO A 38 18.09 4.09 -7.54
C PRO A 38 16.88 4.51 -8.40
N HIS A 39 16.94 4.29 -9.71
CA HIS A 39 15.82 4.60 -10.60
C HIS A 39 14.59 3.75 -10.31
N GLY A 40 14.78 2.48 -9.95
CA GLY A 40 13.70 1.58 -9.57
C GLY A 40 12.99 2.02 -8.29
N LEU A 41 13.76 2.45 -7.29
CA LEU A 41 13.22 3.02 -6.06
C LEU A 41 12.48 4.34 -6.34
N VAL A 42 13.03 5.24 -7.15
CA VAL A 42 12.36 6.49 -7.54
C VAL A 42 11.05 6.19 -8.29
N ALA A 43 11.07 5.26 -9.24
CA ALA A 43 9.88 4.85 -9.99
C ALA A 43 8.78 4.32 -9.06
N LEU A 44 9.13 3.49 -8.07
CA LEU A 44 8.19 2.99 -7.07
C LEU A 44 7.61 4.12 -6.23
N LEU A 45 8.46 4.92 -5.57
CA LEU A 45 8.00 5.94 -4.61
C LEU A 45 7.21 7.04 -5.31
N ALA A 46 7.68 7.52 -6.46
CA ALA A 46 6.96 8.50 -7.26
C ALA A 46 5.66 7.91 -7.84
N GLY A 47 5.65 6.63 -8.24
CA GLY A 47 4.45 5.93 -8.67
C GLY A 47 3.38 5.82 -7.57
N ILE A 48 3.78 5.51 -6.33
CA ILE A 48 2.88 5.49 -5.17
C ILE A 48 2.29 6.88 -4.94
N VAL A 49 3.12 7.93 -4.90
CA VAL A 49 2.66 9.31 -4.70
C VAL A 49 1.69 9.73 -5.81
N ALA A 50 2.00 9.40 -7.07
CA ALA A 50 1.14 9.69 -8.21
C ALA A 50 -0.21 8.97 -8.11
N ALA A 51 -0.20 7.65 -7.85
CA ALA A 51 -1.40 6.82 -7.76
C ALA A 51 -2.32 7.25 -6.61
N TYR A 52 -1.77 7.50 -5.42
CA TYR A 52 -2.55 7.95 -4.27
C TYR A 52 -3.05 9.39 -4.44
N SER A 53 -2.27 10.28 -5.07
CA SER A 53 -2.76 11.62 -5.39
C SER A 53 -3.89 11.58 -6.42
N ALA A 54 -3.78 10.72 -7.44
CA ALA A 54 -4.82 10.53 -8.44
C ALA A 54 -6.10 9.94 -7.82
N ASP A 55 -5.99 8.90 -7.00
CA ASP A 55 -7.13 8.30 -6.26
C ASP A 55 -7.92 9.38 -5.50
N ARG A 56 -7.22 10.27 -4.77
CA ARG A 56 -7.86 11.34 -4.00
C ARG A 56 -8.45 12.46 -4.84
N VAL A 57 -7.86 12.78 -5.99
CA VAL A 57 -8.37 13.84 -6.87
C VAL A 57 -9.54 13.37 -7.71
N LEU A 58 -9.57 12.08 -8.08
CA LEU A 58 -10.61 11.48 -8.91
C LEU A 58 -11.84 11.04 -8.11
N ASP A 59 -11.66 10.74 -6.82
CA ASP A 59 -12.77 10.50 -5.91
C ASP A 59 -13.54 11.80 -5.58
N PRO A 60 -14.84 11.70 -5.25
CA PRO A 60 -15.59 12.83 -4.72
C PRO A 60 -14.87 13.42 -3.50
N PRO A 61 -14.75 14.76 -3.41
CA PRO A 61 -14.01 15.38 -2.32
C PRO A 61 -14.63 15.00 -0.97
N SER A 62 -13.77 14.60 -0.04
CA SER A 62 -14.18 14.27 1.33
C SER A 62 -14.82 15.48 2.01
N GLU A 63 -15.75 15.25 2.95
CA GLU A 63 -16.36 16.36 3.69
C GLU A 63 -15.28 17.25 4.34
N GLY A 64 -15.36 18.55 4.07
CA GLY A 64 -14.40 19.55 4.56
C GLY A 64 -13.08 19.66 3.79
N GLU A 65 -12.94 19.00 2.63
CA GLU A 65 -11.75 19.13 1.79
C GLU A 65 -11.68 20.50 1.10
N SER A 66 -10.56 21.20 1.29
CA SER A 66 -10.35 22.51 0.69
C SER A 66 -9.90 22.37 -0.77
N ARG A 67 -10.32 23.31 -1.63
CA ARG A 67 -9.81 23.43 -3.01
C ARG A 67 -8.28 23.52 -3.08
N GLY A 68 -7.63 24.08 -2.04
CA GLY A 68 -6.18 24.15 -1.95
C GLY A 68 -5.52 22.77 -1.84
N VAL A 69 -6.11 21.84 -1.07
CA VAL A 69 -5.61 20.47 -0.93
C VAL A 69 -5.75 19.71 -2.26
N SER A 70 -6.90 19.80 -2.93
CA SER A 70 -7.09 19.17 -4.25
C SER A 70 -6.10 19.68 -5.31
N ARG A 71 -5.84 21.00 -5.36
CA ARG A 71 -4.80 21.58 -6.23
C ARG A 71 -3.40 21.08 -5.89
N LEU A 72 -3.08 21.01 -4.60
CA LEU A 72 -1.79 20.49 -4.13
C LEU A 72 -1.61 19.02 -4.54
N LEU A 73 -2.61 18.18 -4.32
CA LEU A 73 -2.60 16.77 -4.73
C LEU A 73 -2.46 16.62 -6.25
N THR A 74 -3.17 17.45 -7.02
CA THR A 74 -3.06 17.44 -8.49
C THR A 74 -1.63 17.79 -8.92
N GLY A 75 -1.06 18.88 -8.39
CA GLY A 75 0.30 19.31 -8.72
C GLY A 75 1.35 18.29 -8.31
N VAL A 76 1.28 17.78 -7.09
CA VAL A 76 2.20 16.75 -6.57
C VAL A 76 2.06 15.45 -7.37
N GLY A 77 0.83 15.03 -7.67
CA GLY A 77 0.56 13.84 -8.45
C GLY A 77 1.12 13.90 -9.87
N LEU A 78 0.97 15.04 -10.55
CA LEU A 78 1.54 15.26 -11.89
C LEU A 78 3.08 15.25 -11.87
N ILE A 79 3.69 15.95 -10.92
CA ILE A 79 5.16 15.96 -10.76
C ILE A 79 5.66 14.55 -10.48
N ALA A 80 5.00 13.82 -9.58
CA ALA A 80 5.35 12.44 -9.25
C ALA A 80 5.16 11.48 -10.44
N ALA A 81 4.12 11.67 -11.26
CA ALA A 81 3.92 10.88 -12.47
C ALA A 81 5.03 11.11 -13.51
N VAL A 82 5.44 12.37 -13.72
CA VAL A 82 6.56 12.71 -14.61
C VAL A 82 7.87 12.11 -14.08
N LEU A 83 8.12 12.21 -12.77
CA LEU A 83 9.31 11.63 -12.14
C LEU A 83 9.32 10.10 -12.23
N CYS A 84 8.17 9.45 -12.06
CA CYS A 84 8.00 8.01 -12.24
C CYS A 84 8.32 7.60 -13.69
N GLY A 85 7.79 8.32 -14.68
CA GLY A 85 8.05 8.05 -16.10
C GLY A 85 9.53 8.25 -16.48
N TRP A 86 10.15 9.32 -15.99
CA TRP A 86 11.60 9.56 -16.17
C TRP A 86 12.45 8.46 -15.52
N ALA A 87 12.13 8.05 -14.31
CA ALA A 87 12.88 6.98 -13.65
C ALA A 87 12.67 5.63 -14.36
N ALA A 88 11.44 5.34 -14.79
CA ALA A 88 11.11 4.13 -15.53
C ALA A 88 11.84 4.02 -16.88
N SER A 89 12.14 5.15 -17.56
CA SER A 89 12.88 5.12 -18.82
C SER A 89 14.32 4.64 -18.69
N HIS A 90 14.84 4.55 -17.47
CA HIS A 90 16.20 4.06 -17.17
C HIS A 90 16.22 2.59 -16.74
N LEU A 91 15.05 1.96 -16.60
CA LEU A 91 14.91 0.57 -16.19
C LEU A 91 14.83 -0.38 -17.40
N PRO A 92 15.16 -1.68 -17.22
CA PRO A 92 14.98 -2.69 -18.26
C PRO A 92 13.54 -2.75 -18.76
N LEU A 93 13.34 -2.78 -20.08
CA LEU A 93 12.02 -2.78 -20.71
C LEU A 93 11.11 -3.91 -20.16
N GLY A 94 11.67 -5.09 -19.95
CA GLY A 94 10.96 -6.23 -19.38
C GLY A 94 10.29 -5.94 -18.02
N THR A 95 10.96 -5.15 -17.16
CA THR A 95 10.47 -4.76 -15.83
C THR A 95 9.36 -3.71 -15.92
N VAL A 96 9.51 -2.73 -16.80
CA VAL A 96 8.58 -1.57 -16.88
C VAL A 96 7.35 -1.82 -17.74
N THR A 97 7.25 -2.96 -18.42
CA THR A 97 6.10 -3.30 -19.28
C THR A 97 4.75 -3.23 -18.58
N LEU A 98 4.68 -3.47 -17.27
CA LEU A 98 3.43 -3.35 -16.50
C LEU A 98 3.12 -1.91 -16.04
N LEU A 99 4.09 -1.00 -16.02
CA LEU A 99 3.86 0.37 -15.52
C LEU A 99 2.76 1.13 -16.28
N PRO A 100 2.66 1.09 -17.62
CA PRO A 100 1.55 1.73 -18.32
C PRO A 100 0.20 1.13 -17.93
N VAL A 101 0.13 -0.20 -17.78
CA VAL A 101 -1.09 -0.91 -17.37
C VAL A 101 -1.49 -0.52 -15.95
N LEU A 102 -0.53 -0.45 -15.03
CA LEU A 102 -0.76 -0.02 -13.64
C LEU A 102 -1.15 1.46 -13.56
N GLY A 103 -0.56 2.33 -14.39
CA GLY A 103 -0.95 3.74 -14.49
C GLY A 103 -2.39 3.89 -14.96
N LEU A 104 -2.79 3.15 -16.00
CA LEU A 104 -4.18 3.12 -16.45
C LEU A 104 -5.12 2.54 -15.39
N ALA A 105 -4.71 1.48 -14.69
CA ALA A 105 -5.47 0.90 -13.59
C ALA A 105 -5.64 1.89 -12.43
N ALA A 106 -4.61 2.68 -12.11
CA ALA A 106 -4.68 3.71 -11.08
C ALA A 106 -5.67 4.83 -11.47
N LEU A 107 -5.65 5.29 -12.72
CA LEU A 107 -6.62 6.27 -13.23
C LEU A 107 -8.05 5.71 -13.28
N ALA A 108 -8.20 4.42 -13.56
CA ALA A 108 -9.49 3.72 -13.56
C ALA A 108 -9.88 3.19 -12.17
N TYR A 109 -9.07 3.43 -11.12
CA TYR A 109 -9.22 2.73 -9.84
C TYR A 109 -10.56 2.99 -9.16
N GLY A 110 -11.11 4.20 -9.31
CA GLY A 110 -12.45 4.55 -8.82
C GLY A 110 -13.56 3.61 -9.34
N HIS A 111 -13.39 3.07 -10.55
CA HIS A 111 -14.29 2.07 -11.12
C HIS A 111 -13.90 0.65 -10.72
N LEU A 112 -12.59 0.32 -10.75
CA LEU A 112 -12.10 -1.02 -10.44
C LEU A 112 -12.41 -1.43 -8.99
N LYS A 113 -12.26 -0.51 -8.03
CA LYS A 113 -12.49 -0.75 -6.61
C LYS A 113 -13.93 -1.10 -6.25
N ARG A 114 -14.87 -0.95 -7.20
CA ARG A 114 -16.25 -1.42 -7.05
C ARG A 114 -16.36 -2.94 -7.03
N THR A 115 -15.34 -3.64 -7.51
CA THR A 115 -15.28 -5.10 -7.50
C THR A 115 -14.51 -5.61 -6.27
N PRO A 116 -14.99 -6.68 -5.62
CA PRO A 116 -14.31 -7.24 -4.45
C PRO A 116 -12.92 -7.77 -4.82
N LEU A 117 -12.76 -8.33 -6.03
CA LEU A 117 -11.48 -8.86 -6.51
C LEU A 117 -10.40 -7.78 -6.53
N THR A 118 -10.74 -6.55 -6.90
CA THR A 118 -9.77 -5.46 -6.94
C THR A 118 -9.21 -5.16 -5.56
N LYS A 119 -10.06 -5.00 -4.55
CA LYS A 119 -9.62 -4.69 -3.19
C LYS A 119 -8.95 -5.87 -2.50
N LEU A 120 -9.43 -7.10 -2.74
CA LEU A 120 -8.97 -8.31 -2.06
C LEU A 120 -7.68 -8.89 -2.61
N VAL A 121 -7.49 -8.81 -3.93
CA VAL A 121 -6.43 -9.55 -4.62
C VAL A 121 -5.57 -8.62 -5.45
N LEU A 122 -6.19 -7.82 -6.33
CA LEU A 122 -5.41 -6.99 -7.26
C LEU A 122 -4.55 -5.96 -6.52
N LEU A 123 -5.13 -5.22 -5.57
CA LEU A 123 -4.41 -4.17 -4.86
C LEU A 123 -3.22 -4.71 -4.05
N PRO A 124 -3.37 -5.76 -3.23
CA PRO A 124 -2.22 -6.39 -2.57
C PRO A 124 -1.19 -6.95 -3.56
N LEU A 125 -1.62 -7.57 -4.67
CA LEU A 125 -0.72 -8.07 -5.71
C LEU A 125 0.09 -6.94 -6.35
N VAL A 126 -0.54 -5.80 -6.68
CA VAL A 126 0.13 -4.64 -7.26
C VAL A 126 1.16 -4.07 -6.30
N TRP A 127 0.82 -3.95 -5.01
CA TRP A 127 1.76 -3.51 -3.98
C TRP A 127 2.96 -4.45 -3.85
N THR A 128 2.72 -5.75 -3.69
CA THR A 128 3.79 -6.75 -3.58
C THR A 128 4.65 -6.77 -4.84
N TRP A 129 4.03 -6.79 -6.02
CA TRP A 129 4.74 -6.78 -7.29
C TRP A 129 5.58 -5.51 -7.47
N ALA A 130 4.99 -4.32 -7.30
CA ALA A 130 5.67 -3.06 -7.57
C ALA A 130 6.87 -2.87 -6.64
N SER A 131 6.72 -3.20 -5.35
CA SER A 131 7.81 -3.08 -4.37
C SER A 131 8.93 -4.10 -4.56
N MET A 132 8.69 -5.21 -5.26
CA MET A 132 9.69 -6.25 -5.50
C MET A 132 10.30 -6.16 -6.90
N ALA A 133 9.53 -5.80 -7.92
CA ALA A 133 9.97 -5.78 -9.30
C ALA A 133 10.68 -4.48 -9.67
N LEU A 134 10.14 -3.31 -9.29
CA LEU A 134 10.67 -2.02 -9.74
C LEU A 134 12.06 -1.73 -9.13
N PRO A 135 12.26 -1.80 -7.80
CA PRO A 135 13.54 -1.42 -7.19
C PRO A 135 14.65 -2.42 -7.46
N PHE A 136 14.33 -3.63 -7.90
CA PHE A 136 15.32 -4.70 -8.03
C PHE A 136 15.38 -5.27 -9.45
N GLY A 137 15.01 -4.48 -10.47
CA GLY A 137 14.83 -4.87 -11.87
C GLY A 137 15.77 -5.96 -12.38
N GLU A 138 15.34 -7.23 -12.27
CA GLU A 138 16.14 -8.41 -12.61
C GLU A 138 16.29 -8.63 -14.13
N GLY A 139 15.72 -7.75 -14.95
CA GLY A 139 15.63 -7.91 -16.40
C GLY A 139 14.68 -9.03 -16.84
N SER A 140 13.97 -9.69 -15.92
CA SER A 140 12.94 -10.67 -16.26
C SER A 140 11.66 -9.96 -16.75
N TRP A 141 11.01 -10.55 -17.77
CA TRP A 141 9.72 -10.05 -18.26
C TRP A 141 8.70 -10.01 -17.14
N PHE A 142 8.01 -8.88 -16.99
CA PHE A 142 7.02 -8.65 -15.94
C PHE A 142 7.56 -8.82 -14.50
N GLY A 143 8.87 -8.87 -14.29
CA GLY A 143 9.46 -9.04 -12.96
C GLY A 143 9.08 -10.35 -12.24
N TRP A 144 8.67 -11.41 -12.98
CA TRP A 144 8.12 -12.64 -12.38
C TRP A 144 9.08 -13.32 -11.39
N ARG A 145 10.40 -13.19 -11.62
CA ARG A 145 11.41 -13.76 -10.72
C ARG A 145 11.43 -13.08 -9.35
N ALA A 146 11.19 -11.77 -9.31
CA ALA A 146 11.14 -11.03 -8.05
C ALA A 146 9.99 -11.56 -7.17
N VAL A 147 8.81 -11.75 -7.75
CA VAL A 147 7.64 -12.29 -7.02
C VAL A 147 7.72 -13.79 -6.74
N ALA A 148 8.66 -14.51 -7.36
CA ALA A 148 8.94 -15.92 -7.05
C ALA A 148 9.87 -16.08 -5.83
N THR A 149 10.43 -14.99 -5.29
CA THR A 149 11.27 -15.07 -4.09
C THR A 149 10.42 -15.42 -2.85
N PRO A 150 10.96 -16.18 -1.88
CA PRO A 150 10.18 -16.63 -0.72
C PRO A 150 9.57 -15.50 0.12
N ILE A 151 10.18 -14.31 0.12
CA ILE A 151 9.68 -13.13 0.84
C ILE A 151 8.38 -12.56 0.24
N ALA A 152 8.02 -12.91 -0.99
CA ALA A 152 6.81 -12.42 -1.64
C ALA A 152 5.53 -12.86 -0.91
N ALA A 153 5.46 -14.11 -0.49
CA ALA A 153 4.29 -14.67 0.18
C ALA A 153 3.97 -13.99 1.54
N PRO A 154 4.91 -13.86 2.51
CA PRO A 154 4.64 -13.16 3.75
C PRO A 154 4.32 -11.67 3.52
N LEU A 155 4.96 -11.01 2.55
CA LEU A 155 4.64 -9.62 2.20
C LEU A 155 3.22 -9.48 1.63
N PHE A 156 2.83 -10.36 0.71
CA PHE A 156 1.49 -10.37 0.14
C PHE A 156 0.42 -10.56 1.22
N CYS A 157 0.60 -11.55 2.11
CA CYS A 157 -0.33 -11.79 3.21
C CYS A 157 -0.43 -10.57 4.15
N LEU A 158 0.71 -9.96 4.49
CA LEU A 158 0.73 -8.79 5.38
C LEU A 158 0.06 -7.57 4.75
N VAL A 159 0.37 -7.28 3.48
CA VAL A 159 -0.26 -6.17 2.73
C VAL A 159 -1.75 -6.42 2.55
N ALA A 160 -2.15 -7.65 2.20
CA ALA A 160 -3.57 -8.00 2.06
C ALA A 160 -4.34 -7.83 3.38
N ALA A 161 -3.77 -8.24 4.50
CA ALA A 161 -4.34 -7.97 5.82
C ALA A 161 -4.50 -6.46 6.07
N GLY A 162 -3.48 -5.66 5.74
CA GLY A 162 -3.53 -4.20 5.83
C GLY A 162 -4.64 -3.58 4.99
N CYS A 163 -4.73 -3.95 3.70
CA CYS A 163 -5.77 -3.47 2.80
C CYS A 163 -7.18 -3.76 3.34
N LEU A 164 -7.40 -4.96 3.89
CA LEU A 164 -8.69 -5.33 4.49
C LEU A 164 -9.05 -4.50 5.72
N LEU A 165 -8.07 -4.20 6.58
CA LEU A 165 -8.31 -3.38 7.77
C LEU A 165 -8.52 -1.91 7.40
N CYS A 166 -7.83 -1.40 6.38
CA CYS A 166 -8.07 -0.07 5.82
C CYS A 166 -9.47 0.07 5.21
N ASP A 167 -10.07 -1.00 4.71
CA ASP A 167 -11.41 -1.01 4.12
C ASP A 167 -12.53 -0.86 5.17
N LEU A 168 -12.25 -1.09 6.46
CA LEU A 168 -13.27 -1.02 7.52
C LEU A 168 -13.90 0.37 7.65
N LYS A 169 -13.13 1.44 7.44
CA LYS A 169 -13.64 2.81 7.48
C LYS A 169 -14.61 3.12 6.34
N ASP A 170 -14.50 2.40 5.24
CA ASP A 170 -15.26 2.66 4.03
C ASP A 170 -16.59 1.88 4.01
N GLU A 171 -16.89 1.05 5.01
CA GLU A 171 -18.09 0.20 5.06
C GLU A 171 -19.40 0.98 4.79
N ALA A 172 -19.61 2.09 5.49
CA ALA A 172 -20.84 2.88 5.36
C ALA A 172 -20.93 3.53 3.97
N SER A 173 -19.85 4.18 3.52
CA SER A 173 -19.77 4.84 2.21
C SER A 173 -19.91 3.83 1.05
N ASP A 174 -19.25 2.68 1.16
CA ASP A 174 -19.33 1.61 0.17
C ASP A 174 -20.76 1.03 0.10
N ARG A 175 -21.43 0.87 1.25
CA ARG A 175 -22.83 0.43 1.30
C ARG A 175 -23.75 1.43 0.58
N ASP A 176 -23.60 2.70 0.88
CA ASP A 176 -24.42 3.77 0.28
C ASP A 176 -24.16 3.91 -1.23
N ALA A 177 -22.93 3.67 -1.68
CA ALA A 177 -22.53 3.71 -3.08
C ALA A 177 -22.77 2.39 -3.85
N GLY A 178 -23.28 1.34 -3.20
CA GLY A 178 -23.48 0.02 -3.80
C GLY A 178 -22.18 -0.72 -4.17
N VAL A 179 -21.07 -0.37 -3.52
CA VAL A 179 -19.75 -0.98 -3.70
C VAL A 179 -19.66 -2.29 -2.91
N ARG A 180 -19.21 -3.35 -3.58
CA ARG A 180 -19.09 -4.70 -2.99
C ARG A 180 -17.72 -4.90 -2.35
N SER A 181 -17.42 -4.17 -1.28
CA SER A 181 -16.25 -4.45 -0.45
C SER A 181 -16.52 -5.58 0.55
N LEU A 182 -15.46 -6.19 1.09
CA LEU A 182 -15.61 -7.30 2.04
C LEU A 182 -16.36 -6.91 3.32
N PRO A 183 -16.13 -5.72 3.93
CA PRO A 183 -16.94 -5.24 5.05
C PRO A 183 -18.43 -5.17 4.72
N VAL A 184 -18.79 -4.74 3.50
CA VAL A 184 -20.19 -4.66 3.06
C VAL A 184 -20.78 -6.05 2.79
N MET A 185 -20.01 -6.95 2.16
CA MET A 185 -20.50 -8.27 1.75
C MET A 185 -20.60 -9.27 2.90
N ALA A 186 -19.60 -9.29 3.79
CA ALA A 186 -19.44 -10.31 4.82
C ALA A 186 -19.49 -9.75 6.26
N GLY A 187 -19.57 -8.44 6.40
CA GLY A 187 -19.58 -7.74 7.67
C GLY A 187 -18.17 -7.44 8.23
N PRO A 188 -18.01 -6.39 9.05
CA PRO A 188 -16.73 -6.01 9.65
C PRO A 188 -16.05 -7.12 10.44
N SER A 189 -16.82 -7.91 11.19
CA SER A 189 -16.27 -9.01 12.00
C SER A 189 -15.62 -10.09 11.14
N THR A 190 -16.21 -10.43 9.98
CA THR A 190 -15.64 -11.41 9.06
C THR A 190 -14.40 -10.85 8.37
N THR A 191 -14.43 -9.58 7.96
CA THR A 191 -13.25 -8.89 7.42
C THR A 191 -12.09 -8.91 8.40
N ILE A 192 -12.33 -8.60 9.68
CA ILE A 192 -11.31 -8.66 10.73
C ILE A 192 -10.76 -10.08 10.89
N ARG A 193 -11.62 -11.11 10.93
CA ARG A 193 -11.15 -12.51 11.04
C ARG A 193 -10.24 -12.89 9.88
N ILE A 194 -10.61 -12.53 8.64
CA ILE A 194 -9.80 -12.82 7.45
C ILE A 194 -8.47 -12.05 7.51
N ALA A 195 -8.49 -10.77 7.90
CA ALA A 195 -7.27 -9.98 8.07
C ALA A 195 -6.34 -10.57 9.15
N VAL A 196 -6.89 -11.05 10.27
CA VAL A 196 -6.11 -11.74 11.32
C VAL A 196 -5.52 -13.05 10.81
N LEU A 197 -6.30 -13.85 10.07
CA LEU A 197 -5.78 -15.09 9.46
C LEU A 197 -4.63 -14.82 8.49
N LEU A 198 -4.76 -13.77 7.67
CA LEU A 198 -3.69 -13.33 6.77
C LEU A 198 -2.46 -12.82 7.54
N ALA A 199 -2.65 -12.07 8.63
CA ALA A 199 -1.55 -11.62 9.49
C ALA A 199 -0.84 -12.80 10.17
N VAL A 200 -1.59 -13.80 10.68
CA VAL A 200 -1.03 -15.02 11.25
C VAL A 200 -0.26 -15.81 10.19
N ALA A 201 -0.80 -15.94 8.98
CA ALA A 201 -0.09 -16.58 7.87
C ALA A 201 1.20 -15.82 7.51
N ALA A 202 1.14 -14.49 7.44
CA ALA A 202 2.32 -13.65 7.21
C ALA A 202 3.38 -13.86 8.30
N ALA A 203 2.99 -13.90 9.57
CA ALA A 203 3.89 -14.17 10.69
C ALA A 203 4.51 -15.57 10.62
N GLY A 204 3.71 -16.60 10.35
CA GLY A 204 4.20 -17.97 10.20
C GLY A 204 5.20 -18.12 9.08
N LEU A 205 4.88 -17.61 7.88
CA LEU A 205 5.78 -17.60 6.73
C LEU A 205 7.05 -16.78 7.00
N ALA A 206 6.92 -15.62 7.66
CA ALA A 206 8.04 -14.78 8.03
C ALA A 206 8.97 -15.45 9.06
N LEU A 207 8.44 -16.25 9.99
CA LEU A 207 9.25 -17.03 10.93
C LEU A 207 10.09 -18.09 10.20
N LEU A 208 9.50 -18.80 9.23
CA LEU A 208 10.22 -19.77 8.39
C LEU A 208 11.35 -19.11 7.59
N GLU A 209 11.14 -17.87 7.16
CA GLU A 209 12.11 -17.07 6.40
C GLU A 209 13.07 -16.24 7.30
N HIS A 210 13.00 -16.40 8.63
CA HIS A 210 13.78 -15.62 9.60
C HIS A 210 13.65 -14.10 9.44
N ARG A 211 12.42 -13.60 9.31
CA ARG A 211 12.07 -12.17 9.08
C ARG A 211 11.35 -11.56 10.29
N PRO A 212 12.05 -11.28 11.40
CA PRO A 212 11.43 -10.84 12.65
C PRO A 212 10.67 -9.51 12.49
N GLY A 213 11.08 -8.62 11.60
CA GLY A 213 10.37 -7.36 11.36
C GLY A 213 8.94 -7.56 10.84
N ILE A 214 8.74 -8.51 9.92
CA ILE A 214 7.40 -8.87 9.41
C ILE A 214 6.57 -9.52 10.53
N VAL A 215 7.18 -10.38 11.35
CA VAL A 215 6.49 -11.01 12.49
C VAL A 215 5.99 -9.97 13.48
N VAL A 216 6.82 -8.99 13.83
CA VAL A 216 6.44 -7.87 14.71
C VAL A 216 5.30 -7.07 14.10
N SER A 217 5.41 -6.67 12.83
CA SER A 217 4.36 -5.92 12.14
C SER A 217 3.04 -6.69 12.07
N ALA A 218 3.08 -7.98 11.73
CA ALA A 218 1.90 -8.85 11.71
C ALA A 218 1.25 -8.99 13.10
N GLY A 219 2.06 -9.13 14.16
CA GLY A 219 1.58 -9.19 15.54
C GLY A 219 0.90 -7.88 15.97
N VAL A 220 1.53 -6.73 15.70
CA VAL A 220 0.96 -5.41 15.99
C VAL A 220 -0.31 -5.16 15.17
N LEU A 221 -0.33 -5.59 13.90
CA LEU A 221 -1.51 -5.50 13.04
C LEU A 221 -2.67 -6.33 13.61
N GLY A 222 -2.39 -7.57 14.04
CA GLY A 222 -3.36 -8.41 14.74
C GLY A 222 -3.90 -7.76 16.03
N LEU A 223 -3.03 -7.19 16.86
CA LEU A 223 -3.43 -6.48 18.08
C LEU A 223 -4.29 -5.24 17.80
N SER A 224 -4.05 -4.54 16.69
CA SER A 224 -4.84 -3.36 16.30
C SER A 224 -6.32 -3.70 16.10
N THR A 225 -6.63 -4.96 15.74
CA THR A 225 -8.01 -5.43 15.53
C THR A 225 -8.84 -5.51 16.81
N LEU A 226 -8.21 -5.42 17.99
CA LEU A 226 -8.91 -5.30 19.28
C LEU A 226 -9.63 -3.95 19.43
N SER A 227 -9.28 -2.96 18.60
CA SER A 227 -9.90 -1.63 18.57
C SER A 227 -10.56 -1.33 17.21
N PRO A 228 -11.59 -2.07 16.79
CA PRO A 228 -12.17 -1.94 15.45
C PRO A 228 -12.76 -0.54 15.20
N GLY A 229 -13.27 0.13 16.24
CA GLY A 229 -13.75 1.51 16.14
C GLY A 229 -12.66 2.51 15.77
N LEU A 230 -11.41 2.26 16.18
CA LEU A 230 -10.27 3.09 15.77
C LEU A 230 -9.92 2.85 14.29
N LEU A 231 -9.91 1.58 13.86
CA LEU A 231 -9.65 1.21 12.46
C LEU A 231 -10.71 1.75 11.49
N ALA A 232 -11.95 1.90 11.95
CA ALA A 232 -13.05 2.45 11.16
C ALA A 232 -13.04 4.00 11.05
N THR A 233 -12.05 4.70 11.61
CA THR A 233 -11.96 6.16 11.47
C THR A 233 -11.29 6.60 10.16
N GLU A 234 -11.87 7.59 9.46
CA GLU A 234 -11.49 7.97 8.07
C GLU A 234 -9.98 8.12 7.80
N SER A 235 -9.27 8.86 8.66
CA SER A 235 -7.86 9.17 8.47
C SER A 235 -6.95 8.42 9.45
N THR A 236 -7.40 8.27 10.70
CA THR A 236 -6.56 7.66 11.75
C THR A 236 -6.44 6.15 11.59
N GLY A 237 -7.52 5.47 11.20
CA GLY A 237 -7.52 4.02 11.00
C GLY A 237 -6.53 3.56 9.93
N PRO A 238 -6.65 4.04 8.67
CA PRO A 238 -5.71 3.71 7.61
C PRO A 238 -4.28 4.17 7.90
N LEU A 239 -4.09 5.37 8.47
CA LEU A 239 -2.76 5.83 8.84
C LEU A 239 -2.12 4.91 9.89
N LEU A 240 -2.87 4.45 10.89
CA LEU A 240 -2.38 3.48 11.87
C LEU A 240 -1.92 2.19 11.18
N VAL A 241 -2.73 1.66 10.26
CA VAL A 241 -2.37 0.46 9.48
C VAL A 241 -1.10 0.71 8.68
N ASP A 242 -1.01 1.80 7.93
CA ASP A 242 0.17 2.09 7.12
C ASP A 242 1.43 2.30 8.00
N VAL A 243 1.30 2.91 9.17
CA VAL A 243 2.38 3.03 10.17
C VAL A 243 2.86 1.65 10.64
N ILE A 244 1.93 0.75 10.96
CA ILE A 244 2.24 -0.62 11.39
C ILE A 244 2.99 -1.37 10.28
N LEU A 245 2.55 -1.22 9.03
CA LEU A 245 3.18 -1.85 7.87
C LEU A 245 4.55 -1.24 7.52
N THR A 246 4.83 -0.01 7.96
CA THR A 246 6.16 0.63 7.84
C THR A 246 7.17 0.14 8.89
N LEU A 247 6.71 -0.48 9.99
CA LEU A 247 7.59 -0.94 11.09
C LEU A 247 8.75 -1.86 10.66
N PRO A 248 8.57 -2.85 9.77
CA PRO A 248 9.67 -3.75 9.38
C PRO A 248 10.89 -2.99 8.83
N GLY A 249 10.69 -2.02 7.95
CA GLY A 249 11.77 -1.20 7.39
C GLY A 249 12.42 -0.29 8.43
N ILE A 250 11.63 0.26 9.36
CA ILE A 250 12.16 1.06 10.48
C ILE A 250 13.09 0.20 11.34
N LEU A 251 12.65 -0.99 11.74
CA LEU A 251 13.44 -1.88 12.61
C LEU A 251 14.76 -2.31 11.94
N ILE A 252 14.73 -2.61 10.63
CA ILE A 252 15.94 -2.95 9.86
C ILE A 252 16.87 -1.74 9.75
N SER A 253 16.35 -0.57 9.38
CA SER A 253 17.17 0.64 9.17
C SER A 253 17.82 1.17 10.47
N THR A 254 17.16 0.96 11.60
CA THR A 254 17.65 1.35 12.94
C THR A 254 18.55 0.28 13.57
N ARG A 255 18.80 -0.84 12.87
CA ARG A 255 19.62 -1.98 13.34
C ARG A 255 19.11 -2.62 14.63
N VAL A 256 17.81 -2.53 14.88
CA VAL A 256 17.15 -3.27 15.97
C VAL A 256 16.99 -4.75 15.59
N LEU A 257 16.90 -5.05 14.28
CA LEU A 257 16.78 -6.39 13.67
C LEU A 257 17.70 -6.56 12.45
#